data_AF-A0A535T3X1-F1
#
_entry.id   AF-A0A535T3X1-F1
#
_cell.length_a   1.000
_cell.length_b   1.000
_cell.length_c   1.000
_cell.angle_alpha   90.00
_cell.angle_beta   90.00
_cell.angle_gamma   90.00
#
_symmetry.space_group_name_H-M   'P 1'
#
loop_
_entity.id
_entity.type
_entity.pdbx_description
1 polymer ?
#
loop_
_entity_poly.entity_id
_entity_poly.type
_entity_poly.pdbx_seq_one_letter_code
_entity_poly.pdbx_strand_id
1 'polypeptide(L)'
;MAAAAAMLVFLGGAQVAHAAGSQDLWPSGAAGNRANSEWRTNSYGGGLLIRRTLVKAFVQSGEVLLLGSSAIGQGSSDILVWNPGLVTGAIGGENVSAAPSFSCNAQRTGAQGQITSRAQELLGPDTIPAGGVAGGYVPCHFAAAATGVYDIAFVGPSGFSGNTDGTVAADVALTNANDFNAAQGTSVAAWDVTVRSNLTSPTNITGRVFSYYLALFTGGNGLPVYPTIYAVTADGYRYQVDLRGMDPNGWLVYGNQRGFLDSDGASPLYHDAVAANLGSPGQLTNIQGGVSFDRP
;
A
#
# COMPACT_ATOMS: atom_id res chain seq x y z
N MET A 1 36.72 -48.33 8.14
CA MET A 1 36.23 -47.34 7.15
C MET A 1 34.95 -46.74 7.70
N ALA A 2 35.02 -45.54 8.28
CA ALA A 2 33.86 -44.84 8.83
C ALA A 2 33.48 -43.73 7.84
N ALA A 3 32.29 -43.82 7.25
CA ALA A 3 31.75 -42.81 6.36
C ALA A 3 31.15 -41.67 7.20
N ALA A 4 31.75 -40.49 7.13
CA ALA A 4 31.20 -39.27 7.70
C ALA A 4 30.09 -38.75 6.79
N ALA A 5 28.84 -38.76 7.27
CA ALA A 5 27.73 -38.12 6.60
C ALA A 5 27.81 -36.61 6.85
N ALA A 6 28.16 -35.85 5.81
CA ALA A 6 28.11 -34.39 5.83
C ALA A 6 26.65 -33.94 5.68
N MET A 7 26.07 -33.42 6.75
CA MET A 7 24.76 -32.79 6.74
C MET A 7 24.88 -31.42 6.07
N LEU A 8 24.42 -31.31 4.82
CA LEU A 8 24.41 -30.08 4.06
C LEU A 8 23.28 -29.17 4.58
N VAL A 9 23.61 -28.23 5.46
CA VAL A 9 22.67 -27.19 5.91
C VAL A 9 22.55 -26.17 4.78
N PHE A 10 21.45 -26.22 4.02
CA PHE A 10 21.08 -25.15 3.10
C PHE A 10 20.70 -23.91 3.91
N LEU A 11 21.67 -23.02 4.12
CA LEU A 11 21.45 -21.63 4.49
C LEU A 11 20.79 -20.93 3.29
N GLY A 12 19.48 -21.08 3.14
CA GLY A 12 18.70 -20.23 2.25
C GLY A 12 18.86 -18.79 2.71
N GLY A 13 19.54 -17.97 1.93
CA GLY A 13 19.68 -16.55 2.22
C GLY A 13 18.29 -15.93 2.38
N ALA A 14 18.00 -15.38 3.56
CA ALA A 14 16.77 -14.65 3.78
C ALA A 14 16.74 -13.47 2.80
N GLN A 15 15.88 -13.54 1.78
CA GLN A 15 15.67 -12.41 0.89
C GLN A 15 15.22 -11.22 1.75
N VAL A 16 15.94 -10.11 1.63
CA VAL A 16 15.64 -8.84 2.30
C VAL A 16 14.18 -8.52 2.05
N ALA A 17 13.39 -8.37 3.12
CA ALA A 17 11.98 -8.08 3.00
C ALA A 17 11.80 -6.61 2.59
N HIS A 18 11.66 -6.36 1.30
CA HIS A 18 11.33 -5.05 0.75
C HIS A 18 9.85 -4.76 1.01
N ALA A 19 9.58 -3.93 2.01
CA ALA A 19 8.27 -3.39 2.29
C ALA A 19 8.47 -2.06 2.98
N ALA A 20 8.58 -1.02 2.17
CA ALA A 20 8.66 0.37 2.59
C ALA A 20 7.65 1.22 1.81
N GLY A 21 7.47 0.99 0.50
CA GLY A 21 6.67 1.91 -0.31
C GLY A 21 6.16 1.36 -1.63
N SER A 22 5.53 2.24 -2.41
CA SER A 22 5.11 1.95 -3.79
C SER A 22 6.27 1.59 -4.70
N GLN A 23 7.52 1.95 -4.35
CA GLN A 23 8.72 1.47 -5.04
C GLN A 23 8.89 -0.05 -5.02
N ASP A 24 8.31 -0.76 -4.03
CA ASP A 24 8.41 -2.22 -3.96
C ASP A 24 7.35 -2.88 -4.87
N LEU A 25 6.20 -2.21 -5.05
CA LEU A 25 5.18 -2.62 -6.04
C LEU A 25 5.66 -2.33 -7.47
N TRP A 26 6.39 -1.23 -7.64
CA TRP A 26 6.93 -0.75 -8.90
C TRP A 26 8.45 -0.56 -8.73
N PRO A 27 9.27 -1.63 -8.79
CA PRO A 27 10.72 -1.52 -8.64
C PRO A 27 11.39 -0.80 -9.81
N SER A 28 12.67 -0.47 -9.64
CA SER A 28 13.49 0.05 -10.74
C SER A 28 13.47 -0.93 -11.92
N GLY A 29 13.18 -0.42 -13.12
CA GLY A 29 13.01 -1.24 -14.32
C GLY A 29 11.69 -2.03 -14.42
N ALA A 30 10.70 -1.75 -13.57
CA ALA A 30 9.37 -2.36 -13.67
C ALA A 30 8.78 -2.17 -15.09
N ALA A 31 8.18 -3.25 -15.60
CA ALA A 31 7.56 -3.30 -16.92
C ALA A 31 6.08 -2.86 -16.89
N GLY A 32 5.55 -2.50 -18.06
CA GLY A 32 4.15 -2.15 -18.24
C GLY A 32 3.76 -0.84 -17.56
N ASN A 33 2.60 -0.86 -16.91
CA ASN A 33 1.98 0.29 -16.28
C ASN A 33 2.07 0.19 -14.75
N ARG A 34 1.81 1.32 -14.09
CA ARG A 34 1.61 1.39 -12.64
C ARG A 34 0.16 1.68 -12.31
N ALA A 35 -0.22 1.39 -11.08
CA ALA A 35 -1.47 1.86 -10.50
C ALA A 35 -1.24 2.75 -9.28
N ASN A 36 -2.15 3.67 -9.09
CA ASN A 36 -2.22 4.49 -7.90
C ASN A 36 -2.84 3.68 -6.76
N SER A 37 -2.40 3.94 -5.53
CA SER A 37 -3.05 3.41 -4.33
C SER A 37 -4.18 4.32 -3.91
N GLU A 38 -5.31 3.75 -3.47
CA GLU A 38 -6.53 4.51 -3.21
C GLU A 38 -6.81 4.73 -1.72
N TRP A 39 -7.49 5.84 -1.43
CA TRP A 39 -8.19 6.10 -0.18
C TRP A 39 -9.60 6.61 -0.46
N ARG A 40 -10.60 5.72 -0.41
CA ARG A 40 -12.02 6.07 -0.69
C ARG A 40 -12.96 5.63 0.41
N THR A 41 -14.17 6.17 0.35
CA THR A 41 -15.28 5.83 1.25
C THR A 41 -16.29 4.83 0.67
N ASN A 42 -16.24 4.56 -0.64
CA ASN A 42 -17.07 3.51 -1.25
C ASN A 42 -16.50 2.11 -0.98
N SER A 43 -17.31 1.11 -1.32
CA SER A 43 -16.96 -0.30 -1.15
C SER A 43 -16.63 -1.02 -2.46
N TYR A 44 -16.04 -2.20 -2.30
CA TYR A 44 -15.75 -3.22 -3.29
C TYR A 44 -16.37 -4.56 -2.84
N GLY A 45 -16.75 -5.42 -3.79
CA GLY A 45 -17.31 -6.74 -3.50
C GLY A 45 -18.68 -6.67 -2.82
N GLY A 46 -19.57 -5.82 -3.34
CA GLY A 46 -20.94 -5.69 -2.80
C GLY A 46 -21.05 -5.13 -1.36
N GLY A 47 -20.03 -4.41 -0.89
CA GLY A 47 -20.01 -3.87 0.49
C GLY A 47 -19.03 -4.55 1.43
N LEU A 48 -18.35 -5.61 0.98
CA LEU A 48 -17.46 -6.39 1.83
C LEU A 48 -16.25 -5.59 2.33
N LEU A 49 -15.57 -4.91 1.40
CA LEU A 49 -14.33 -4.19 1.66
C LEU A 49 -14.50 -2.73 1.30
N ILE A 50 -13.98 -1.83 2.13
CA ILE A 50 -13.87 -0.42 1.80
C ILE A 50 -12.70 -0.25 0.83
N ARG A 51 -12.90 0.51 -0.25
CA ARG A 51 -11.92 0.69 -1.33
C ARG A 51 -10.82 1.68 -0.92
N ARG A 52 -9.95 1.26 -0.02
CA ARG A 52 -8.80 2.04 0.46
C ARG A 52 -7.65 1.15 0.91
N THR A 53 -6.43 1.61 0.73
CA THR A 53 -5.23 0.95 1.26
C THR A 53 -4.90 1.57 2.62
N LEU A 54 -5.00 0.76 3.68
CA LEU A 54 -4.49 1.11 5.00
C LEU A 54 -3.13 0.42 5.20
N VAL A 55 -2.07 1.23 5.20
CA VAL A 55 -0.71 0.73 5.40
C VAL A 55 -0.46 0.57 6.90
N LYS A 56 0.28 -0.45 7.29
CA LYS A 56 0.63 -0.74 8.67
C LYS A 56 2.13 -0.83 8.82
N ALA A 57 2.66 -0.36 9.95
CA ALA A 57 4.07 -0.48 10.27
C ALA A 57 4.26 -0.93 11.72
N PHE A 58 5.02 -2.00 11.93
CA PHE A 58 5.52 -2.33 13.26
C PHE A 58 6.72 -1.45 13.58
N VAL A 59 6.64 -0.71 14.67
CA VAL A 59 7.67 0.27 15.08
C VAL A 59 7.93 0.08 16.57
N GLN A 60 9.21 0.09 16.97
CA GLN A 60 9.61 0.06 18.36
C GLN A 60 9.62 1.46 18.97
N SER A 61 9.41 1.56 20.27
CA SER A 61 9.53 2.84 20.99
C SER A 61 10.89 3.50 20.71
N GLY A 62 10.87 4.77 20.28
CA GLY A 62 12.05 5.55 19.92
C GLY A 62 12.48 5.45 18.46
N GLU A 63 12.01 4.45 17.71
CA GLU A 63 12.15 4.42 16.25
C GLU A 63 11.26 5.49 15.60
N VAL A 64 11.54 5.81 14.34
CA VAL A 64 10.83 6.82 13.57
C VAL A 64 10.23 6.23 12.31
N LEU A 65 9.01 6.65 12.00
CA LEU A 65 8.41 6.56 10.67
C LEU A 65 8.83 7.77 9.86
N LEU A 66 9.30 7.53 8.64
CA LEU A 66 9.57 8.53 7.61
C LEU A 66 8.56 8.31 6.48
N LEU A 67 7.85 9.37 6.12
CA LEU A 67 6.64 9.30 5.32
C LEU A 67 6.71 10.25 4.14
N GLY A 68 6.32 9.78 2.97
CA GLY A 68 6.28 10.55 1.74
C GLY A 68 5.11 10.17 0.84
N SER A 69 4.58 11.12 0.09
CA SER A 69 3.57 10.87 -0.94
C SER A 69 3.62 11.88 -2.07
N SER A 70 3.25 11.44 -3.27
CA SER A 70 3.13 12.30 -4.45
C SER A 70 1.93 13.25 -4.43
N ALA A 71 0.95 13.00 -3.55
CA ALA A 71 -0.21 13.88 -3.42
C ALA A 71 0.03 15.08 -2.50
N ILE A 72 1.02 14.99 -1.61
CA ILE A 72 1.18 15.94 -0.50
C ILE A 72 1.30 17.36 -1.03
N GLY A 73 0.47 18.27 -0.49
CA GLY A 73 0.45 19.68 -0.87
C GLY A 73 -0.49 20.00 -2.02
N GLN A 74 -1.28 19.02 -2.44
CA GLN A 74 -2.34 19.18 -3.42
C GLN A 74 -3.70 18.99 -2.74
N GLY A 75 -4.64 19.90 -2.97
CA GLY A 75 -6.00 19.82 -2.41
C GLY A 75 -6.01 19.57 -0.89
N SER A 76 -6.81 18.60 -0.46
CA SER A 76 -6.93 18.13 0.92
C SER A 76 -6.15 16.85 1.21
N SER A 77 -5.12 16.54 0.40
CA SER A 77 -4.24 15.38 0.61
C SER A 77 -3.55 15.44 1.97
N ASP A 78 -3.25 14.29 2.58
CA ASP A 78 -2.48 14.21 3.82
C ASP A 78 -1.85 12.81 3.98
N ILE A 79 -0.87 12.70 4.87
CA ILE A 79 -0.41 11.42 5.41
C ILE A 79 -0.79 11.41 6.88
N LEU A 80 -1.64 10.46 7.25
CA LEU A 80 -2.18 10.36 8.59
C LEU A 80 -1.65 9.11 9.27
N VAL A 81 -1.31 9.23 10.56
CA VAL A 81 -0.88 8.10 11.38
C VAL A 81 -1.75 7.99 12.62
N TRP A 82 -2.12 6.77 12.98
CA TRP A 82 -2.80 6.45 14.24
C TRP A 82 -1.90 5.57 15.10
N ASN A 83 -1.83 5.93 16.39
CA ASN A 83 -1.19 5.11 17.40
C ASN A 83 -1.81 3.70 17.48
N PRO A 84 -1.05 2.70 17.97
CA PRO A 84 -1.54 1.33 18.08
C PRO A 84 -2.87 1.24 18.83
N GLY A 85 -3.82 0.50 18.25
CA GLY A 85 -5.14 0.25 18.84
C GLY A 85 -6.20 1.32 18.58
N LEU A 86 -5.87 2.44 17.92
CA LEU A 86 -6.87 3.47 17.59
C LEU A 86 -7.70 3.14 16.34
N VAL A 87 -7.17 2.35 15.40
CA VAL A 87 -7.97 1.77 14.32
C VAL A 87 -8.50 0.42 14.79
N THR A 88 -9.82 0.24 14.67
CA THR A 88 -10.54 -0.92 15.21
C THR A 88 -11.49 -1.52 14.17
N GLY A 89 -12.15 -2.63 14.50
CA GLY A 89 -13.09 -3.30 13.61
C GLY A 89 -12.44 -4.40 12.77
N ALA A 90 -13.26 -5.06 11.96
CA ALA A 90 -12.80 -6.15 11.10
C ALA A 90 -12.02 -5.61 9.90
N ILE A 91 -11.02 -6.38 9.46
CA ILE A 91 -10.19 -6.05 8.29
C ILE A 91 -11.08 -5.78 7.07
N GLY A 92 -10.77 -4.71 6.33
CA GLY A 92 -11.56 -4.24 5.19
C GLY A 92 -12.82 -3.45 5.54
N GLY A 93 -13.18 -3.34 6.82
CA GLY A 93 -14.27 -2.51 7.32
C GLY A 93 -13.85 -1.74 8.56
N GLU A 94 -12.58 -1.39 8.64
CA GLU A 94 -11.99 -0.77 9.81
C GLU A 94 -12.67 0.57 10.11
N ASN A 95 -12.94 0.79 11.40
CA ASN A 95 -13.30 2.09 11.93
C ASN A 95 -12.03 2.93 12.11
N VAL A 96 -11.80 3.82 11.15
CA VAL A 96 -10.67 4.74 11.13
C VAL A 96 -11.17 6.13 11.55
N SER A 97 -10.73 6.59 12.72
CA SER A 97 -11.09 7.90 13.25
C SER A 97 -10.58 9.04 12.35
N ALA A 98 -11.38 10.09 12.15
CA ALA A 98 -10.93 11.32 11.51
C ALA A 98 -10.00 12.18 12.40
N ALA A 99 -9.71 11.74 13.63
CA ALA A 99 -8.75 12.34 14.55
C ALA A 99 -7.48 11.47 14.60
N PRO A 100 -6.50 11.69 13.70
CA PRO A 100 -5.24 10.96 13.69
C PRO A 100 -4.33 11.41 14.83
N SER A 101 -3.37 10.57 15.20
CA SER A 101 -2.30 10.90 16.14
C SER A 101 -1.25 11.83 15.53
N PHE A 102 -1.15 11.83 14.19
CA PHE A 102 -0.26 12.68 13.43
C PHE A 102 -0.83 12.99 12.04
N SER A 103 -0.54 14.21 11.57
CA SER A 103 -0.83 14.69 10.23
C SER A 103 0.46 15.27 9.64
N CYS A 104 0.83 14.83 8.43
CA CYS A 104 1.96 15.38 7.71
C CYS A 104 1.72 16.85 7.34
N ASN A 105 0.49 17.23 7.00
CA ASN A 105 0.14 18.64 6.77
C ASN A 105 0.34 19.53 7.98
N ALA A 106 0.13 19.01 9.20
CA ALA A 106 0.38 19.77 10.42
C ALA A 106 1.88 19.97 10.70
N GLN A 107 2.73 19.05 10.25
CA GLN A 107 4.19 19.12 10.46
C GLN A 107 4.93 19.89 9.37
N ARG A 108 4.51 19.74 8.12
CA ARG A 108 5.31 20.09 6.95
C ARG A 108 5.70 21.56 6.88
N THR A 109 6.90 21.80 6.37
CA THR A 109 7.34 23.11 5.87
C THR A 109 7.80 22.98 4.42
N GLY A 110 7.24 23.78 3.51
CA GLY A 110 7.58 23.71 2.08
C GLY A 110 7.27 22.35 1.47
N ALA A 111 8.26 21.71 0.84
CA ALA A 111 8.13 20.42 0.15
C ALA A 111 8.24 19.18 1.05
N GLN A 112 8.28 19.35 2.38
CA GLN A 112 8.33 18.21 3.30
C GLN A 112 7.15 17.26 3.09
N GLY A 113 7.44 15.96 3.04
CA GLY A 113 6.51 14.87 2.76
C GLY A 113 6.18 14.68 1.28
N GLN A 114 6.68 15.53 0.37
CA GLN A 114 6.41 15.41 -1.06
C GLN A 114 7.40 14.47 -1.74
N ILE A 115 6.88 13.48 -2.46
CA ILE A 115 7.62 12.74 -3.49
C ILE A 115 7.27 13.42 -4.83
N THR A 116 8.23 14.10 -5.45
CA THR A 116 8.00 14.89 -6.67
C THR A 116 8.62 14.27 -7.92
N SER A 117 9.22 13.08 -7.80
CA SER A 117 9.82 12.38 -8.93
C SER A 117 9.96 10.89 -8.65
N ARG A 118 10.09 10.11 -9.73
CA ARG A 118 10.44 8.69 -9.66
C ARG A 118 11.81 8.44 -9.04
N ALA A 119 12.77 9.35 -9.22
CA ALA A 119 14.08 9.22 -8.60
C ALA A 119 13.98 9.28 -7.07
N GLN A 120 13.18 10.21 -6.53
CA GLN A 120 12.91 10.28 -5.09
C GLN A 120 12.14 9.06 -4.58
N GLU A 121 11.15 8.58 -5.33
CA GLU A 121 10.40 7.36 -4.97
C GLU A 121 11.34 6.15 -4.81
N LEU A 122 12.29 5.97 -5.72
CA LEU A 122 13.24 4.86 -5.72
C LEU A 122 14.38 5.00 -4.69
N LEU A 123 14.73 6.23 -4.30
CA LEU A 123 15.75 6.48 -3.29
C LEU A 123 15.19 6.41 -1.87
N GLY A 124 13.91 6.77 -1.69
CA GLY A 124 13.28 6.87 -0.40
C GLY A 124 13.60 8.19 0.33
N PRO A 125 13.43 8.23 1.66
CA PRO A 125 13.54 9.46 2.43
C PRO A 125 15.00 9.82 2.73
N ASP A 126 15.31 11.10 2.70
CA ASP A 126 16.55 11.63 3.25
C ASP A 126 16.54 11.60 4.79
N THR A 127 17.71 11.79 5.40
CA THR A 127 17.82 12.02 6.84
C THR A 127 17.29 13.40 7.21
N ILE A 128 17.05 13.63 8.50
CA ILE A 128 16.76 14.96 9.05
C ILE A 128 17.80 15.26 10.14
N PRO A 129 18.65 16.30 9.97
CA PRO A 129 18.78 17.17 8.80
C PRO A 129 19.17 16.43 7.50
N ALA A 130 18.86 17.04 6.35
CA ALA A 130 19.10 16.48 5.01
C ALA A 130 20.59 16.24 4.71
N GLY A 131 20.88 15.28 3.84
CA GLY A 131 22.21 14.99 3.33
C GLY A 131 22.72 13.56 3.58
N GLY A 132 21.96 12.72 4.27
CA GLY A 132 22.33 11.32 4.54
C GLY A 132 21.93 10.35 3.42
N VAL A 133 20.94 10.71 2.60
CA VAL A 133 20.53 9.98 1.37
C VAL A 133 20.39 11.00 0.24
N ALA A 134 21.47 11.21 -0.50
CA ALA A 134 21.52 12.21 -1.57
C ALA A 134 20.43 11.96 -2.63
N GLY A 135 19.59 12.98 -2.89
CA GLY A 135 18.48 12.91 -3.84
C GLY A 135 17.20 12.29 -3.31
N GLY A 136 17.20 11.81 -2.05
CA GLY A 136 15.98 11.39 -1.35
C GLY A 136 15.03 12.57 -1.12
N TYR A 137 13.76 12.28 -0.89
CA TYR A 137 12.79 13.32 -0.53
C TYR A 137 12.91 13.71 0.94
N VAL A 138 12.51 14.93 1.31
CA VAL A 138 12.47 15.35 2.72
C VAL A 138 11.20 14.79 3.37
N PRO A 139 11.29 13.85 4.33
CA PRO A 139 10.11 13.15 4.82
C PRO A 139 9.32 13.95 5.87
N CYS A 140 8.02 13.71 5.92
CA CYS A 140 7.28 13.87 7.18
C CYS A 140 7.73 12.76 8.13
N HIS A 141 7.82 13.03 9.42
CA HIS A 141 8.35 12.07 10.38
C HIS A 141 7.51 11.97 11.66
N PHE A 142 7.41 10.76 12.19
CA PHE A 142 6.68 10.47 13.41
C PHE A 142 7.51 9.55 14.31
N ALA A 143 7.81 9.99 15.53
CA ALA A 143 8.53 9.18 16.51
C ALA A 143 7.55 8.32 17.32
N ALA A 144 7.78 7.01 17.33
CA ALA A 144 6.94 6.07 18.06
C ALA A 144 7.15 6.22 19.57
N ALA A 145 6.11 6.65 20.29
CA ALA A 145 6.13 6.73 21.75
C ALA A 145 5.95 5.36 22.43
N ALA A 146 5.39 4.38 21.72
CA ALA A 146 5.19 3.02 22.18
C ALA A 146 5.51 2.01 21.08
N THR A 147 5.99 0.83 21.47
CA THR A 147 6.16 -0.29 20.54
C THR A 147 4.80 -0.83 20.12
N GLY A 148 4.57 -0.99 18.81
CA GLY A 148 3.34 -1.55 18.30
C GLY A 148 3.17 -1.42 16.79
N VAL A 149 1.99 -1.79 16.29
CA VAL A 149 1.60 -1.60 14.90
C VAL A 149 0.86 -0.28 14.79
N TYR A 150 1.40 0.62 13.97
CA TYR A 150 0.80 1.89 13.61
C TYR A 150 0.04 1.75 12.30
N ASP A 151 -1.08 2.45 12.19
CA ASP A 151 -1.87 2.53 10.97
C ASP A 151 -1.57 3.84 10.24
N ILE A 152 -1.39 3.77 8.92
CA ILE A 152 -0.97 4.87 8.06
C ILE A 152 -1.91 4.95 6.86
N ALA A 153 -2.45 6.14 6.62
CA ALA A 153 -3.28 6.45 5.47
C ALA A 153 -2.60 7.48 4.58
N PHE A 154 -2.54 7.20 3.28
CA PHE A 154 -2.16 8.15 2.25
C PHE A 154 -3.42 8.67 1.57
N VAL A 155 -3.81 9.90 1.92
CA VAL A 155 -5.05 10.51 1.46
C VAL A 155 -4.76 11.36 0.23
N GLY A 156 -5.48 11.09 -0.87
CA GLY A 156 -5.36 11.87 -2.10
C GLY A 156 -5.96 13.29 -1.99
N PRO A 157 -5.78 14.14 -3.01
CA PRO A 157 -6.25 15.53 -3.01
C PRO A 157 -7.75 15.74 -2.72
N SER A 158 -8.61 14.74 -2.96
CA SER A 158 -10.05 14.77 -2.63
C SER A 158 -10.34 14.68 -1.12
N GLY A 159 -9.32 14.42 -0.29
CA GLY A 159 -9.43 14.38 1.16
C GLY A 159 -9.97 13.07 1.74
N PHE A 160 -10.01 13.01 3.07
CA PHE A 160 -10.24 11.79 3.85
C PHE A 160 -11.61 11.13 3.59
N SER A 161 -12.61 11.93 3.26
CA SER A 161 -13.98 11.48 2.98
C SER A 161 -14.31 11.42 1.47
N GLY A 162 -13.30 11.58 0.61
CA GLY A 162 -13.48 11.64 -0.84
C GLY A 162 -13.91 10.30 -1.45
N ASN A 163 -14.58 10.38 -2.60
CA ASN A 163 -14.93 9.21 -3.41
C ASN A 163 -14.80 9.44 -4.94
N THR A 164 -14.08 10.48 -5.34
CA THR A 164 -13.94 10.88 -6.75
C THR A 164 -12.74 10.21 -7.40
N ASP A 165 -12.95 9.57 -8.54
CA ASP A 165 -11.86 9.03 -9.36
C ASP A 165 -10.86 10.13 -9.71
N GLY A 166 -9.58 9.79 -9.65
CA GLY A 166 -8.51 10.63 -10.19
C GLY A 166 -8.27 10.39 -11.68
N THR A 167 -7.60 11.32 -12.33
CA THR A 167 -7.04 11.14 -13.67
C THR A 167 -5.65 10.51 -13.54
N VAL A 168 -5.60 9.18 -13.54
CA VAL A 168 -4.36 8.41 -13.40
C VAL A 168 -3.61 8.35 -14.73
N ALA A 169 -2.31 8.65 -14.72
CA ALA A 169 -1.45 8.56 -15.90
C ALA A 169 -0.94 7.12 -16.17
N ALA A 170 -0.82 6.33 -15.10
CA ALA A 170 -0.41 4.93 -15.12
C ALA A 170 0.99 4.66 -15.72
N ASP A 171 1.85 5.66 -15.86
CA ASP A 171 3.23 5.48 -16.29
C ASP A 171 4.16 5.19 -15.12
N VAL A 172 4.94 4.10 -15.22
CA VAL A 172 5.91 3.70 -14.19
C VAL A 172 6.96 4.79 -13.90
N ALA A 173 7.24 5.64 -14.89
CA ALA A 173 8.29 6.66 -14.83
C ALA A 173 7.89 7.92 -14.04
N LEU A 174 6.62 8.07 -13.65
CA LEU A 174 6.08 9.28 -13.02
C LEU A 174 6.49 10.57 -13.74
N THR A 175 6.26 10.59 -15.05
CA THR A 175 6.61 11.74 -15.90
C THR A 175 5.42 12.65 -16.15
N ASN A 176 4.21 12.21 -15.80
CA ASN A 176 3.01 12.99 -16.01
C ASN A 176 2.79 13.96 -14.85
N ALA A 177 2.39 15.20 -15.18
CA ALA A 177 2.06 16.20 -14.15
C ALA A 177 0.91 15.75 -13.23
N ASN A 178 0.00 14.90 -13.73
CA ASN A 178 -1.11 14.36 -12.95
C ASN A 178 -0.64 13.46 -11.80
N ASP A 179 0.58 12.92 -11.84
CA ASP A 179 1.11 12.12 -10.75
C ASP A 179 1.43 12.95 -9.49
N PHE A 180 1.50 14.28 -9.62
CA PHE A 180 1.96 15.19 -8.56
C PHE A 180 1.02 16.36 -8.31
N ASN A 181 -0.17 16.37 -8.91
CA ASN A 181 -1.14 17.47 -8.80
C ASN A 181 -2.50 16.99 -8.24
N ALA A 182 -3.47 17.91 -8.17
CA ALA A 182 -4.81 17.64 -7.65
C ALA A 182 -5.62 16.59 -8.45
N ALA A 183 -5.21 16.27 -9.68
CA ALA A 183 -5.88 15.30 -10.53
C ALA A 183 -5.79 13.86 -9.98
N GLN A 184 -4.93 13.58 -9.01
CA GLN A 184 -4.88 12.26 -8.35
C GLN A 184 -6.19 11.90 -7.61
N GLY A 185 -7.06 12.88 -7.32
CA GLY A 185 -8.38 12.63 -6.74
C GLY A 185 -8.31 11.93 -5.38
N THR A 186 -8.93 10.75 -5.24
CA THR A 186 -8.83 9.92 -4.02
C THR A 186 -7.65 8.96 -3.99
N SER A 187 -6.71 9.09 -4.92
CA SER A 187 -5.57 8.19 -5.04
C SER A 187 -4.24 8.91 -4.84
N VAL A 188 -3.16 8.15 -4.71
CA VAL A 188 -1.79 8.65 -4.69
C VAL A 188 -0.95 7.82 -5.67
N ALA A 189 -0.17 8.51 -6.51
CA ALA A 189 0.70 7.85 -7.49
C ALA A 189 1.87 7.14 -6.79
N ALA A 190 2.58 7.83 -5.89
CA ALA A 190 3.65 7.27 -5.07
C ALA A 190 3.43 7.50 -3.57
N TRP A 191 3.88 6.55 -2.76
CA TRP A 191 3.87 6.64 -1.30
C TRP A 191 5.03 5.84 -0.70
N ASP A 192 5.47 6.24 0.48
CA ASP A 192 6.57 5.59 1.20
C ASP A 192 6.35 5.68 2.71
N VAL A 193 6.60 4.57 3.39
CA VAL A 193 6.68 4.38 4.83
C VAL A 193 8.00 3.68 5.13
N THR A 194 8.98 4.43 5.61
CA THR A 194 10.29 3.89 5.98
C THR A 194 10.46 3.94 7.49
N VAL A 195 10.86 2.83 8.10
CA VAL A 195 11.22 2.78 9.54
C VAL A 195 12.72 2.98 9.69
N ARG A 196 13.15 3.85 10.61
CA ARG A 196 14.56 4.01 10.99
C ARG A 196 14.72 4.08 12.51
N SER A 197 15.94 3.82 12.97
CA SER A 197 16.28 3.93 14.40
C SER A 197 16.18 5.36 14.93
N ASN A 198 16.40 6.37 14.07
CA ASN A 198 16.24 7.78 14.36
C ASN A 198 16.30 8.60 13.05
N LEU A 199 16.04 9.91 13.14
CA LEU A 199 15.99 10.83 12.00
C LEU A 199 17.33 10.99 11.24
N THR A 200 18.46 10.86 11.92
CA THR A 200 19.80 11.04 11.34
C THR A 200 20.37 9.76 10.75
N SER A 201 19.75 8.62 10.99
CA SER A 201 20.18 7.34 10.43
C SER A 201 19.85 7.28 8.94
N PRO A 202 20.80 6.90 8.06
CA PRO A 202 20.50 6.62 6.65
C PRO A 202 20.02 5.17 6.45
N THR A 203 19.97 4.35 7.50
CA THR A 203 19.70 2.92 7.38
C THR A 203 18.23 2.60 7.67
N ASN A 204 17.56 2.02 6.67
CA ASN A 204 16.18 1.57 6.78
C ASN A 204 16.10 0.23 7.53
N ILE A 205 15.09 0.08 8.38
CA ILE A 205 14.72 -1.18 9.04
C ILE A 205 13.63 -1.82 8.19
N THR A 206 14.00 -2.86 7.44
CA THR A 206 13.12 -3.49 6.44
C THR A 206 12.22 -4.58 7.06
N GLY A 207 11.19 -5.02 6.33
CA GLY A 207 10.24 -6.03 6.80
C GLY A 207 9.28 -5.58 7.92
N ARG A 208 9.14 -4.27 8.13
CA ARG A 208 8.26 -3.68 9.16
C ARG A 208 6.91 -3.22 8.63
N VAL A 209 6.81 -2.96 7.34
CA VAL A 209 5.61 -2.40 6.71
C VAL A 209 4.83 -3.50 6.00
N PHE A 210 3.51 -3.43 6.08
CA PHE A 210 2.60 -4.35 5.42
C PHE A 210 1.23 -3.71 5.23
N SER A 211 0.36 -4.37 4.47
CA SER A 211 -1.07 -4.08 4.47
C SER A 211 -1.82 -5.40 4.36
N TYR A 212 -3.05 -5.45 4.87
CA TYR A 212 -3.90 -6.63 4.70
C TYR A 212 -4.48 -6.73 3.29
N TYR A 213 -4.65 -5.58 2.62
CA TYR A 213 -5.07 -5.54 1.24
C TYR A 213 -4.65 -4.24 0.56
N LEU A 214 -4.40 -4.31 -0.74
CA LEU A 214 -4.11 -3.15 -1.57
C LEU A 214 -5.33 -2.82 -2.41
N ALA A 215 -5.81 -1.57 -2.35
CA ALA A 215 -6.77 -1.01 -3.30
C ALA A 215 -6.00 -0.18 -4.34
N LEU A 216 -6.08 -0.61 -5.60
CA LEU A 216 -5.27 -0.08 -6.70
C LEU A 216 -6.15 0.34 -7.88
N PHE A 217 -5.72 1.40 -8.58
CA PHE A 217 -6.45 2.00 -9.70
C PHE A 217 -5.51 2.47 -10.80
N THR A 218 -5.73 1.99 -12.02
CA THR A 218 -4.99 2.40 -13.25
C THR A 218 -5.70 3.52 -14.01
N GLY A 219 -6.98 3.78 -13.73
CA GLY A 219 -7.79 4.75 -14.48
C GLY A 219 -8.51 4.18 -15.71
N GLY A 220 -8.25 2.91 -16.08
CA GLY A 220 -8.86 2.27 -17.24
C GLY A 220 -8.23 0.91 -17.57
N ASN A 221 -8.82 0.20 -18.53
CA ASN A 221 -8.22 -1.00 -19.12
C ASN A 221 -7.24 -0.64 -20.27
N GLY A 222 -6.54 -1.63 -20.81
CA GLY A 222 -5.43 -1.44 -21.77
C GLY A 222 -4.13 -1.01 -21.10
N LEU A 223 -4.02 -1.18 -19.77
CA LEU A 223 -2.92 -0.71 -18.92
C LEU A 223 -2.37 -1.89 -18.10
N PRO A 224 -1.65 -2.84 -18.72
CA PRO A 224 -1.20 -4.05 -18.04
C PRO A 224 -0.20 -3.73 -16.93
N VAL A 225 -0.44 -4.26 -15.74
CA VAL A 225 0.44 -4.09 -14.57
C VAL A 225 1.14 -5.40 -14.21
N TYR A 226 2.36 -5.29 -13.69
CA TYR A 226 3.25 -6.41 -13.35
C TYR A 226 3.76 -6.43 -11.90
N PRO A 227 2.94 -6.11 -10.87
CA PRO A 227 3.44 -6.05 -9.51
C PRO A 227 3.77 -7.44 -8.96
N THR A 228 4.81 -7.50 -8.14
CA THR A 228 5.11 -8.65 -7.29
C THR A 228 4.62 -8.32 -5.88
N ILE A 229 3.81 -9.20 -5.30
CA ILE A 229 3.35 -9.07 -3.92
C ILE A 229 3.87 -10.26 -3.10
N TYR A 230 4.03 -10.04 -1.81
CA TYR A 230 4.41 -11.07 -0.87
C TYR A 230 3.30 -11.27 0.16
N ALA A 231 2.60 -12.40 0.07
CA ALA A 231 1.59 -12.78 1.04
C ALA A 231 2.24 -13.56 2.19
N VAL A 232 1.92 -13.19 3.43
CA VAL A 232 2.32 -13.95 4.63
C VAL A 232 1.13 -14.75 5.11
N THR A 233 1.30 -16.05 5.25
CA THR A 233 0.26 -17.00 5.63
C THR A 233 0.39 -17.39 7.11
N ALA A 234 -0.69 -17.95 7.67
CA ALA A 234 -0.76 -18.31 9.09
C ALA A 234 0.25 -19.40 9.51
N ASP A 235 0.78 -20.16 8.56
CA ASP A 235 1.86 -21.14 8.75
C ASP A 235 3.26 -20.49 8.83
N GLY A 236 3.35 -19.16 8.75
CA GLY A 236 4.60 -18.39 8.89
C GLY A 236 5.44 -18.33 7.61
N TYR A 237 4.93 -18.84 6.48
CA TYR A 237 5.62 -18.74 5.20
C TYR A 237 5.25 -17.46 4.46
N ARG A 238 6.16 -17.04 3.57
CA ARG A 238 5.98 -15.91 2.67
C ARG A 238 5.90 -16.44 1.24
N TYR A 239 4.78 -16.18 0.59
CA TYR A 239 4.53 -16.56 -0.81
C TYR A 239 4.71 -15.36 -1.71
N GLN A 240 5.57 -15.50 -2.71
CA GLN A 240 5.66 -14.53 -3.80
C GLN A 240 4.54 -14.79 -4.80
N VAL A 241 3.80 -13.74 -5.15
CA VAL A 241 2.75 -13.78 -6.17
C VAL A 241 3.09 -12.75 -7.24
N ASP A 242 3.40 -13.23 -8.43
CA ASP A 242 3.66 -12.39 -9.60
C ASP A 242 2.36 -12.16 -10.36
N LEU A 243 1.89 -10.92 -10.43
CA LEU A 243 0.69 -10.57 -11.20
C LEU A 243 1.12 -10.24 -12.64
N ARG A 244 1.24 -11.27 -13.48
CA ARG A 244 1.93 -11.25 -14.79
C ARG A 244 1.14 -10.57 -15.92
N GLY A 245 0.93 -9.26 -15.83
CA GLY A 245 0.29 -8.48 -16.90
C GLY A 245 -1.23 -8.47 -16.80
N MET A 246 -1.74 -8.41 -15.58
CA MET A 246 -3.17 -8.19 -15.35
C MET A 246 -3.56 -6.82 -15.92
N ASP A 247 -4.76 -6.70 -16.50
CA ASP A 247 -5.28 -5.45 -17.08
C ASP A 247 -6.51 -4.94 -16.31
N PRO A 248 -6.35 -4.51 -15.05
CA PRO A 248 -7.43 -4.00 -14.23
C PRO A 248 -7.74 -2.54 -14.58
N ASN A 249 -8.94 -2.10 -14.21
CA ASN A 249 -9.26 -0.68 -14.06
C ASN A 249 -9.10 -0.25 -12.58
N GLY A 250 -9.91 -0.82 -11.70
CA GLY A 250 -9.74 -0.75 -10.25
C GLY A 250 -9.93 -2.12 -9.63
N TRP A 251 -9.10 -2.48 -8.66
CA TRP A 251 -9.11 -3.81 -8.07
C TRP A 251 -8.54 -3.80 -6.65
N LEU A 252 -8.87 -4.87 -5.90
CA LEU A 252 -8.26 -5.14 -4.61
C LEU A 252 -7.41 -6.41 -4.70
N VAL A 253 -6.30 -6.41 -3.97
CA VAL A 253 -5.41 -7.57 -3.81
C VAL A 253 -5.31 -7.93 -2.34
N TYR A 254 -5.71 -9.15 -2.01
CA TYR A 254 -5.61 -9.71 -0.66
C TYR A 254 -5.62 -11.23 -0.71
N GLY A 255 -5.21 -11.87 0.38
CA GLY A 255 -5.37 -13.30 0.61
C GLY A 255 -6.35 -13.55 1.75
N ASN A 256 -7.08 -14.66 1.69
CA ASN A 256 -7.86 -15.20 2.79
C ASN A 256 -7.76 -16.74 2.76
N GLN A 257 -8.33 -17.44 3.76
CA GLN A 257 -8.19 -18.90 3.87
C GLN A 257 -9.22 -19.71 3.07
N ARG A 258 -10.30 -19.08 2.58
CA ARG A 258 -11.47 -19.79 2.03
C ARG A 258 -11.79 -19.48 0.57
N GLY A 259 -11.16 -18.44 0.01
CA GLY A 259 -11.41 -17.94 -1.33
C GLY A 259 -12.75 -17.22 -1.45
N PHE A 260 -13.34 -17.30 -2.64
CA PHE A 260 -14.76 -17.02 -2.85
C PHE A 260 -15.59 -18.23 -2.44
N LEU A 261 -16.85 -18.01 -2.10
CA LEU A 261 -17.77 -19.04 -1.63
C LEU A 261 -18.92 -19.20 -2.62
N ASP A 262 -19.39 -20.44 -2.80
CA ASP A 262 -20.57 -20.76 -3.61
C ASP A 262 -21.84 -20.13 -2.99
N SER A 263 -22.96 -20.27 -3.69
CA SER A 263 -24.31 -19.86 -3.30
C SER A 263 -24.78 -20.33 -1.93
N ASP A 264 -24.15 -21.36 -1.35
CA ASP A 264 -24.41 -21.83 0.01
C ASP A 264 -23.72 -20.99 1.10
N GLY A 265 -22.82 -20.07 0.71
CA GLY A 265 -22.02 -19.23 1.63
C GLY A 265 -21.02 -20.01 2.48
N ALA A 266 -20.75 -21.28 2.15
CA ALA A 266 -19.95 -22.19 2.96
C ALA A 266 -18.83 -22.86 2.16
N SER A 267 -19.16 -23.38 0.98
CA SER A 267 -18.27 -24.16 0.13
C SER A 267 -17.34 -23.23 -0.67
N PRO A 268 -16.02 -23.49 -0.70
CA PRO A 268 -15.11 -22.74 -1.57
C PRO A 268 -15.49 -22.86 -3.05
N LEU A 269 -15.44 -21.73 -3.76
CA LEU A 269 -15.63 -21.65 -5.20
C LEU A 269 -14.31 -21.99 -5.92
N TYR A 270 -14.35 -22.99 -6.80
CA TYR A 270 -13.19 -23.43 -7.58
C TYR A 270 -13.22 -22.97 -9.05
N HIS A 271 -13.92 -21.87 -9.32
CA HIS A 271 -13.96 -21.22 -10.62
C HIS A 271 -14.14 -19.70 -10.47
N ASP A 272 -14.05 -18.97 -11.58
CA ASP A 272 -14.20 -17.52 -11.57
C ASP A 272 -15.62 -17.09 -11.16
N ALA A 273 -15.71 -16.02 -10.38
CA ALA A 273 -16.96 -15.35 -10.07
C ALA A 273 -17.28 -14.33 -11.16
N VAL A 274 -18.51 -14.34 -11.67
CA VAL A 274 -18.99 -13.36 -12.64
C VAL A 274 -19.76 -12.27 -11.90
N ALA A 275 -19.49 -11.02 -12.27
CA ALA A 275 -20.18 -9.86 -11.75
C ALA A 275 -20.59 -8.95 -12.89
N ALA A 276 -21.85 -8.49 -12.89
CA ALA A 276 -22.29 -7.49 -13.85
C ALA A 276 -21.96 -6.12 -13.28
N ASN A 277 -21.08 -5.36 -13.94
CA ASN A 277 -20.74 -4.03 -13.45
C ASN A 277 -21.93 -3.07 -13.62
N LEU A 278 -22.69 -2.89 -12.55
CA LEU A 278 -23.78 -1.91 -12.46
C LEU A 278 -23.37 -0.67 -11.65
N GLY A 279 -22.10 -0.60 -11.21
CA GLY A 279 -21.56 0.45 -10.35
C GLY A 279 -20.57 1.37 -11.07
N SER A 280 -19.79 2.13 -10.29
CA SER A 280 -18.69 2.96 -10.80
C SER A 280 -17.56 2.08 -11.36
N PRO A 281 -16.76 2.57 -12.32
CA PRO A 281 -15.58 1.86 -12.78
C PRO A 281 -14.66 1.39 -11.63
N GLY A 282 -14.12 0.18 -11.76
CA GLY A 282 -13.24 -0.40 -10.74
C GLY A 282 -13.93 -0.85 -9.45
N GLN A 283 -15.24 -1.11 -9.49
CA GLN A 283 -15.96 -1.76 -8.39
C GLN A 283 -16.44 -3.15 -8.80
N LEU A 284 -16.29 -4.12 -7.89
CA LEU A 284 -16.97 -5.41 -8.00
C LEU A 284 -18.36 -5.30 -7.36
N THR A 285 -19.39 -5.18 -8.20
CA THR A 285 -20.81 -5.06 -7.79
C THR A 285 -21.65 -6.11 -8.50
N ASN A 286 -22.82 -6.45 -7.93
CA ASN A 286 -23.77 -7.40 -8.51
C ASN A 286 -23.13 -8.72 -8.95
N ILE A 287 -22.51 -9.41 -7.98
CA ILE A 287 -21.94 -10.73 -8.18
C ILE A 287 -23.08 -11.72 -8.44
N GLN A 288 -22.93 -12.53 -9.48
CA GLN A 288 -23.93 -13.47 -9.96
C GLN A 288 -23.78 -14.84 -9.29
N GLY A 289 -24.83 -15.66 -9.41
CA GLY A 289 -24.79 -17.05 -8.95
C GLY A 289 -24.76 -17.22 -7.42
N GLY A 290 -25.08 -16.18 -6.64
CA GLY A 290 -25.09 -16.24 -5.18
C GLY A 290 -23.69 -16.28 -4.54
N VAL A 291 -22.63 -16.08 -5.33
CA VAL A 291 -21.26 -16.11 -4.84
C VAL A 291 -21.03 -15.02 -3.78
N SER A 292 -20.36 -15.40 -2.70
CA SER A 292 -19.95 -14.50 -1.62
C SER A 292 -18.44 -14.56 -1.37
N PHE A 293 -17.95 -13.67 -0.51
CA PHE A 293 -16.53 -13.36 -0.34
C PHE A 293 -16.19 -13.32 1.14
N ASP A 294 -15.07 -13.92 1.51
CA ASP A 294 -14.50 -13.76 2.84
C ASP A 294 -13.51 -12.59 2.90
N ARG A 295 -13.46 -11.94 4.06
CA ARG A 295 -12.52 -10.86 4.36
C ARG A 295 -11.06 -11.39 4.42
N PRO A 296 -10.05 -10.51 4.24
CA PRO A 296 -8.66 -10.88 4.47
C PRO A 296 -8.41 -11.44 5.88
#